data_AF-A0A0F9YBR1-F1
#
_entry.id   AF-A0A0F9YBR1-F1
#
_cell.length_a   1.000
_cell.length_b   1.000
_cell.length_c   1.000
_cell.angle_alpha   90.00
_cell.angle_beta   90.00
_cell.angle_gamma   90.00
#
_symmetry.space_group_name_H-M   'P 1'
#
loop_
_entity.id
_entity.type
_entity.pdbx_description
1 polymer ?
#
loop_
_entity_poly.entity_id
_entity_poly.type
_entity_poly.pdbx_seq_one_letter_code
_entity_poly.pdbx_strand_id
1 'polypeptide(L)'
;MDFLDLLEAVVRETKPDFSKFSKPKSLSADLSEDRTGLDSLDMALVITVMGEIYQVPMDVLDKASDMRTVQDMKDFMEKHGKRIPETLEEAEGYIE
;
A
#
# COMPACT_ATOMS: atom_id res chain seq x y z
N MET A 1 3.52 1.56 13.84
CA MET A 1 3.46 0.34 13.01
C MET A 1 4.59 0.32 11.98
N ASP A 2 5.09 -0.86 11.59
CA ASP A 2 6.01 -1.01 10.47
C ASP A 2 5.25 -0.95 9.13
N PHE A 3 5.69 -0.12 8.19
CA PHE A 3 5.00 0.09 6.92
C PHE A 3 5.08 -1.13 5.97
N LEU A 4 6.15 -1.91 6.04
CA LEU A 4 6.30 -3.12 5.24
C LEU A 4 5.34 -4.21 5.72
N ASP A 5 5.07 -4.27 7.03
CA ASP A 5 4.06 -5.17 7.61
C ASP A 5 2.65 -4.75 7.20
N LEU A 6 2.35 -3.46 7.23
CA LEU A 6 1.07 -2.94 6.72
C LEU A 6 0.88 -3.25 5.23
N LEU A 7 1.90 -2.98 4.41
CA LEU A 7 1.85 -3.27 2.98
C LEU A 7 1.62 -4.76 2.71
N GLU A 8 2.31 -5.65 3.45
CA GLU A 8 2.08 -7.09 3.33
C GLU A 8 0.64 -7.48 3.69
N ALA A 9 0.11 -6.94 4.79
CA ALA A 9 -1.26 -7.20 5.22
C ALA A 9 -2.27 -6.78 4.14
N VAL A 10 -2.12 -5.56 3.59
CA VAL A 10 -3.00 -5.07 2.52
C VAL A 10 -2.87 -5.93 1.26
N VAL A 11 -1.67 -6.36 0.87
CA VAL A 11 -1.50 -7.23 -0.30
C VAL A 11 -2.17 -8.60 -0.09
N ARG A 12 -2.12 -9.16 1.13
CA ARG A 12 -2.78 -10.44 1.45
C ARG A 12 -4.29 -10.38 1.27
N GLU A 13 -4.89 -9.25 1.61
CA GLU A 13 -6.34 -9.05 1.51
C GLU A 13 -6.77 -8.71 0.08
N THR A 14 -5.98 -7.89 -0.61
CA THR A 14 -6.30 -7.44 -1.97
C THR A 14 -6.00 -8.48 -3.05
N LYS A 15 -5.09 -9.43 -2.80
CA LYS A 15 -4.63 -10.40 -3.79
C LYS A 15 -5.04 -11.83 -3.42
N PRO A 16 -5.97 -12.46 -4.17
CA PRO A 16 -6.40 -13.84 -3.92
C PRO A 16 -5.27 -14.88 -4.05
N ASP A 17 -4.32 -14.61 -4.96
CA ASP A 17 -3.14 -15.45 -5.18
C ASP A 17 -1.87 -14.76 -4.70
N PHE A 18 -1.50 -15.07 -3.46
CA PHE A 18 -0.31 -14.53 -2.81
C PHE A 18 1.00 -15.24 -3.22
N SER A 19 0.94 -16.29 -4.06
CA SER A 19 2.11 -17.14 -4.35
C SER A 19 3.26 -16.41 -5.07
N LYS A 20 2.94 -15.34 -5.80
CA LYS A 20 3.91 -14.53 -6.54
C LYS A 20 4.40 -13.31 -5.77
N PHE A 21 3.77 -12.97 -4.63
CA PHE A 21 4.17 -11.78 -3.90
C PHE A 21 5.50 -11.98 -3.20
N SER A 22 6.41 -11.04 -3.40
CA SER A 22 7.68 -10.97 -2.69
C SER A 22 7.70 -9.71 -1.84
N LYS A 23 7.59 -9.89 -0.51
CA LYS A 23 7.63 -8.78 0.45
C LYS A 23 8.90 -7.93 0.26
N PRO A 24 8.77 -6.61 0.09
CA PRO A 24 9.91 -5.71 0.06
C PRO A 24 10.70 -5.76 1.37
N LYS A 25 12.03 -5.69 1.29
CA LYS A 25 12.93 -5.78 2.47
C LYS A 25 13.35 -4.42 3.04
N SER A 26 13.02 -3.33 2.36
CA SER A 26 13.39 -1.97 2.74
C SER A 26 12.45 -0.96 2.09
N LEU A 27 12.40 0.25 2.63
CA LEU A 27 11.61 1.35 2.07
C LEU A 27 12.15 1.82 0.69
N SER A 28 13.45 1.64 0.44
CA SER A 28 14.07 1.93 -0.86
C SER A 28 13.78 0.89 -1.94
N ALA A 29 13.06 -0.20 -1.60
CA ALA A 29 12.73 -1.23 -2.56
C ALA A 29 11.74 -0.69 -3.61
N ASP A 30 11.98 -1.10 -4.85
CA ASP A 30 11.13 -0.79 -5.99
C ASP A 30 9.85 -1.65 -5.96
N LEU A 31 8.72 -1.05 -6.34
CA LEU A 31 7.39 -1.65 -6.30
C LEU A 31 6.97 -2.36 -7.59
N SER A 32 7.83 -2.41 -8.62
CA SER A 32 7.52 -3.05 -9.90
C SER A 32 7.16 -4.53 -9.77
N GLU A 33 6.39 -5.01 -10.75
CA GLU A 33 5.95 -6.41 -10.86
C GLU A 33 7.13 -7.39 -10.80
N ASP A 34 8.25 -7.09 -11.47
CA ASP A 34 9.45 -7.94 -11.45
C ASP A 34 10.07 -8.10 -10.04
N ARG A 35 9.78 -7.16 -9.13
CA ARG A 35 10.32 -7.14 -7.77
C ARG A 35 9.34 -7.66 -6.73
N THR A 36 8.09 -7.24 -6.83
CA THR A 36 7.06 -7.51 -5.81
C THR A 36 6.07 -8.57 -6.25
N GLY A 37 5.97 -8.86 -7.55
CA GLY A 37 4.91 -9.68 -8.13
C GLY A 37 3.54 -8.99 -8.19
N LEU A 38 3.50 -7.67 -7.96
CA LEU A 38 2.30 -6.85 -8.07
C LEU A 38 2.20 -6.24 -9.46
N ASP A 39 1.20 -6.66 -10.23
CA ASP A 39 0.89 -6.05 -11.51
C ASP A 39 0.21 -4.68 -11.32
N SER A 40 -0.07 -3.98 -12.41
CA SER A 40 -0.70 -2.66 -12.35
C SER A 40 -2.09 -2.65 -11.70
N LEU A 41 -2.85 -3.75 -11.79
CA LEU A 41 -4.17 -3.86 -11.19
C LEU A 41 -4.07 -4.16 -9.70
N ASP A 42 -3.14 -5.03 -9.29
CA ASP A 42 -2.83 -5.28 -7.89
C ASP A 42 -2.40 -3.97 -7.21
N MET A 43 -1.48 -3.23 -7.84
CA MET A 43 -0.99 -1.95 -7.33
C MET A 43 -2.12 -0.93 -7.17
N ALA A 44 -3.04 -0.86 -8.14
CA ALA A 44 -4.20 0.03 -8.03
C ALA A 44 -5.06 -0.32 -6.81
N LEU A 45 -5.36 -1.60 -6.60
CA LEU A 45 -6.18 -2.07 -5.49
C LEU A 45 -5.49 -1.84 -4.13
N VAL A 46 -4.19 -2.15 -4.04
CA VAL A 46 -3.37 -1.86 -2.85
C VAL A 46 -3.37 -0.36 -2.52
N ILE A 47 -3.19 0.51 -3.52
CA ILE A 47 -3.22 1.96 -3.34
C ILE A 47 -4.59 2.42 -2.86
N THR A 48 -5.68 1.85 -3.39
CA THR A 48 -7.05 2.17 -2.95
C THR A 48 -7.24 1.81 -1.48
N VAL A 49 -6.94 0.58 -1.06
CA VAL A 49 -7.11 0.14 0.33
C VAL A 49 -6.20 0.92 1.29
N MET A 50 -4.94 1.15 0.90
CA MET A 50 -4.04 2.03 1.67
C MET A 50 -4.61 3.45 1.79
N GLY A 51 -5.20 3.96 0.72
CA GLY A 51 -5.90 5.24 0.70
C GLY A 51 -7.06 5.30 1.69
N GLU A 52 -7.85 4.24 1.80
CA GLU A 52 -8.95 4.15 2.76
C GLU A 52 -8.44 4.13 4.21
N ILE A 53 -7.41 3.32 4.49
CA ILE A 53 -6.75 3.24 5.81
C ILE A 53 -6.23 4.62 6.26
N TYR A 54 -5.55 5.33 5.38
CA TYR A 54 -4.99 6.67 5.65
C TYR A 54 -6.02 7.81 5.48
N GLN A 55 -7.24 7.49 5.04
CA GLN A 55 -8.30 8.45 4.68
C GLN A 55 -7.84 9.51 3.68
N VAL A 56 -7.07 9.08 2.67
CA VAL A 56 -6.67 9.91 1.54
C VAL A 56 -7.90 10.13 0.64
N PRO A 57 -8.24 11.38 0.30
CA PRO A 57 -9.34 11.65 -0.65
C PRO A 57 -9.10 10.98 -2.01
N MET A 58 -10.15 10.39 -2.59
CA MET A 58 -10.06 9.67 -3.87
C MET A 58 -9.52 10.55 -5.01
N ASP A 59 -9.90 11.83 -5.06
CA ASP A 59 -9.40 12.80 -6.05
C ASP A 59 -7.91 13.14 -5.91
N VAL A 60 -7.30 12.77 -4.78
CA VAL A 60 -5.86 12.85 -4.53
C VAL A 60 -5.19 11.52 -4.91
N LEU A 61 -5.79 10.37 -4.55
CA LEU A 61 -5.30 9.04 -4.94
C LEU A 61 -5.25 8.86 -6.46
N ASP A 62 -6.22 9.39 -7.20
CA ASP A 62 -6.24 9.34 -8.68
C ASP A 62 -5.03 10.04 -9.32
N LYS A 63 -4.34 10.90 -8.57
CA LYS A 63 -3.14 11.62 -9.02
C LYS A 63 -1.85 10.93 -8.59
N ALA A 64 -1.93 9.76 -7.98
CA ALA A 64 -0.80 9.06 -7.40
C ALA A 64 -0.02 8.22 -8.44
N SER A 65 0.19 8.78 -9.63
CA SER A 65 0.67 8.08 -10.83
C SER A 65 2.17 7.77 -10.87
N ASP A 66 2.94 8.13 -9.84
CA ASP A 66 4.41 8.11 -9.91
C ASP A 66 5.12 7.44 -8.70
N MET A 67 4.40 6.65 -7.90
CA MET A 67 5.05 5.89 -6.82
C MET A 67 5.90 4.75 -7.41
N ARG A 68 7.22 4.79 -7.19
CA ARG A 68 8.15 3.76 -7.69
C ARG A 68 8.68 2.88 -6.59
N THR A 69 8.81 3.43 -5.39
CA THR A 69 9.37 2.75 -4.22
C THR A 69 8.36 2.67 -3.09
N VAL A 70 8.63 1.76 -2.15
CA VAL A 70 7.85 1.66 -0.91
C VAL A 70 7.87 3.00 -0.14
N GLN A 71 8.99 3.71 -0.15
CA GLN A 71 9.13 5.03 0.45
C GLN A 71 8.20 6.05 -0.21
N ASP A 72 8.11 6.07 -1.54
CA ASP A 72 7.22 7.00 -2.26
C ASP A 72 5.76 6.79 -1.84
N MET A 73 5.35 5.52 -1.69
CA MET A 73 4.02 5.18 -1.21
C MET A 73 3.80 5.63 0.22
N LYS A 74 4.74 5.32 1.13
CA LYS A 74 4.66 5.76 2.52
C LYS A 74 4.54 7.29 2.63
N ASP A 75 5.41 8.00 1.93
CA ASP A 75 5.46 9.46 1.95
C ASP A 75 4.18 10.07 1.37
N PHE A 76 3.64 9.48 0.30
CA PHE A 76 2.37 9.92 -0.28
C PHE A 76 1.22 9.76 0.72
N MET A 77 1.10 8.58 1.34
CA MET A 77 0.03 8.27 2.29
C MET A 77 0.12 9.14 3.54
N GLU A 78 1.31 9.34 4.11
CA GLU A 78 1.49 10.18 5.31
C GLU A 78 1.31 11.68 5.02
N LYS A 79 1.65 12.13 3.81
CA LYS A 79 1.50 13.53 3.42
C LYS A 79 0.04 13.93 3.14
N HIS A 80 -0.73 13.02 2.54
CA HIS A 80 -2.08 13.31 2.07
C HIS A 80 -3.18 12.67 2.93
N GLY A 81 -2.81 11.73 3.78
CA GLY A 81 -3.71 11.07 4.73
C GLY A 81 -4.20 12.04 5.81
N LYS A 82 -5.46 11.87 6.19
CA LYS A 82 -6.04 12.57 7.35
C LYS A 82 -5.83 11.80 8.64
N ARG A 83 -5.36 10.56 8.54
CA ARG A 83 -5.06 9.66 9.64
C ARG A 83 -3.78 8.89 9.33
N ILE A 84 -3.02 8.60 10.38
CA ILE A 84 -1.91 7.65 10.35
C ILE A 84 -2.30 6.51 11.31
N PRO A 85 -2.51 5.28 10.82
CA PRO A 85 -2.79 4.14 11.70
C PRO A 85 -1.58 3.83 12.59
N GLU A 86 -1.81 3.65 13.89
CA GLU A 86 -0.71 3.37 14.83
C GLU A 86 -0.41 1.86 14.94
N THR A 87 -1.42 1.02 14.69
CA THR A 87 -1.40 -0.45 14.80
C THR A 87 -2.00 -1.13 13.56
N LEU A 88 -1.72 -2.43 13.38
CA LEU A 88 -2.32 -3.24 12.31
C LEU A 88 -3.82 -3.45 12.53
N GLU A 89 -4.26 -3.69 13.77
CA GLU A 89 -5.70 -3.83 14.10
C GLU A 89 -6.50 -2.57 13.73
N GLU A 90 -5.91 -1.38 13.90
CA GLU A 90 -6.55 -0.14 13.47
C GLU A 90 -6.69 -0.05 11.95
N ALA A 91 -5.76 -0.62 11.19
CA ALA A 91 -5.80 -0.66 9.74
C ALA A 91 -6.76 -1.74 9.23
N GLU A 92 -6.80 -2.91 9.87
CA GLU A 92 -7.69 -4.04 9.53
C GLU A 92 -9.17 -3.65 9.58
N GLY A 93 -9.57 -2.73 10.46
CA GLY A 93 -10.95 -2.22 10.51
C GLY A 93 -11.41 -1.47 9.25
N TYR A 94 -10.53 -1.25 8.28
CA TYR A 94 -10.79 -0.61 6.99
C TYR A 94 -10.57 -1.55 5.80
N ILE A 95 -10.19 -2.81 6.06
CA ILE A 95 -10.01 -3.82 5.05
C ILE A 95 -11.23 -4.74 5.12
N GLU A 96 -12.31 -4.38 4.40
CA GLU A 96 -13.57 -5.16 4.32
C GLU A 96 -13.73 -5.91 2.99
#